data_AF-I3ZU53-F1
#
_entry.id   AF-I3ZU53-F1
#
_cell.length_a   1.000
_cell.length_b   1.000
_cell.length_c   1.000
_cell.angle_alpha   90.00
_cell.angle_beta   90.00
_cell.angle_gamma   90.00
#
_symmetry.space_group_name_H-M   'P 1'
#
loop_
_entity.id
_entity.type
_entity.pdbx_description
1 polymer ?
#
loop_
_entity_poly.entity_id
_entity_poly.type
_entity_poly.pdbx_seq_one_letter_code
_entity_poly.pdbx_strand_id
1 'polypeptide(L)'
;MRLVVLEGKGSTLVFVLIAVFLVLFTVPLLHVFINAPGGEFLAVGFLAVLLLLMVPLTHGLLRGRREYRRAKGLANLLVASDSWITFPEELEFETGTLEIKGHWVGSGRNRHYHVERKFIAERRDRASGVSFPGAGFKAAVSPDGTGFIRAPAVRITDGPYKNILLLFFTNEGEVMGSGTVAVATESDSAQVNFRGDGKFIAGTVYSTLTKARRVKVTLSTSGFEYEKIIEEGQSFEFRERMLPEEKVTVVGSYDTLSPRLLAGKIGRGTVVLGHGEFIIRGILDIRLRPDVKAEGTFRVELEEEAEEEKEFEEGWGFT
;
A
#
# COMPACT_ATOMS: atom_id res chain seq x y z
N MET A 1 -9.72 0.01 -17.64
CA MET A 1 -8.64 0.31 -16.65
C MET A 1 -9.03 1.49 -15.75
N ARG A 2 -8.73 1.45 -14.45
CA ARG A 2 -9.00 2.55 -13.50
C ARG A 2 -7.75 3.33 -13.11
N LEU A 3 -7.79 4.63 -13.31
CA LEU A 3 -6.74 5.56 -12.89
C LEU A 3 -7.04 6.12 -11.50
N VAL A 4 -6.08 6.03 -10.58
CA VAL A 4 -6.19 6.53 -9.21
C VAL A 4 -5.06 7.49 -8.89
N VAL A 5 -5.40 8.67 -8.39
CA VAL A 5 -4.42 9.65 -7.93
C VAL A 5 -4.24 9.55 -6.42
N LEU A 6 -2.98 9.47 -5.97
CA LEU A 6 -2.66 9.58 -4.56
C LEU A 6 -2.69 11.05 -4.13
N GLU A 7 -3.71 11.41 -3.37
CA GLU A 7 -3.77 12.69 -2.71
C GLU A 7 -3.30 12.55 -1.26
N GLY A 8 -2.24 13.27 -0.91
CA GLY A 8 -1.91 13.47 0.50
C GLY A 8 -2.99 14.33 1.15
N LYS A 9 -3.47 13.91 2.32
CA LYS A 9 -4.24 14.78 3.23
C LYS A 9 -3.30 15.83 3.82
N GLY A 10 -2.85 16.77 3.01
CA GLY A 10 -2.14 17.95 3.46
C GLY A 10 -3.14 18.82 4.20
N SER A 11 -3.22 18.65 5.53
CA SER A 11 -4.20 19.29 6.39
C SER A 11 -4.23 20.80 6.14
N THR A 12 -5.26 21.26 5.43
CA THR A 12 -5.62 22.67 5.27
C THR A 12 -5.68 23.36 6.64
N LEU A 13 -6.09 22.62 7.66
CA LEU A 13 -6.11 23.06 9.05
C LEU A 13 -4.71 23.43 9.56
N VAL A 14 -3.66 22.70 9.23
CA VAL A 14 -2.28 23.05 9.65
C VAL A 14 -1.84 24.39 9.05
N PHE A 15 -2.18 24.67 7.79
CA PHE A 15 -1.90 25.97 7.18
C PHE A 15 -2.71 27.11 7.80
N VAL A 16 -4.00 26.86 8.08
CA VAL A 16 -4.85 27.83 8.78
C VAL A 16 -4.29 28.10 10.18
N LEU A 17 -3.87 27.07 10.90
CA LEU A 17 -3.30 27.20 12.25
C LEU A 17 -1.97 27.95 12.21
N ILE A 18 -1.10 27.68 11.24
CA ILE A 18 0.13 28.43 10.98
C ILE A 18 -0.18 29.92 10.71
N ALA A 19 -1.18 30.21 9.86
CA ALA A 19 -1.56 31.57 9.53
C ALA A 19 -2.14 32.31 10.74
N VAL A 20 -3.03 31.67 11.50
CA VAL A 20 -3.58 32.22 12.76
C VAL A 20 -2.47 32.47 13.77
N PHE A 21 -1.56 31.53 13.95
CA PHE A 21 -0.40 31.68 14.82
C PHE A 21 0.48 32.88 14.40
N LEU A 22 0.77 33.03 13.11
CA LEU A 22 1.51 34.19 12.60
C LEU A 22 0.80 35.52 12.90
N VAL A 23 -0.51 35.60 12.70
CA VAL A 23 -1.28 36.82 12.98
C VAL A 23 -1.29 37.12 14.49
N LEU A 24 -1.51 36.10 15.32
CA LEU A 24 -1.62 36.24 16.78
C LEU A 24 -0.29 36.68 17.41
N PHE A 25 0.84 36.26 16.83
CA PHE A 25 2.16 36.65 17.31
C PHE A 25 2.68 37.95 16.69
N THR A 26 2.31 38.31 15.46
CA THR A 26 2.78 39.56 14.83
C THR A 26 2.14 40.80 15.43
N VAL A 27 0.86 40.76 15.83
CA VAL A 27 0.16 41.93 16.39
C VAL A 27 0.76 42.41 17.72
N PRO A 28 1.00 41.55 18.74
CA PRO A 28 1.67 41.94 19.98
C PRO A 28 3.11 42.38 19.73
N LEU A 29 3.82 41.73 18.80
CA LEU A 29 5.18 42.10 18.44
C LEU A 29 5.25 43.52 17.88
N LEU A 30 4.30 43.87 17.02
CA LEU A 30 4.17 45.23 16.47
C LEU A 30 3.87 46.24 17.58
N HIS A 31 3.02 45.88 18.54
CA HIS A 31 2.71 46.73 19.68
C HIS A 31 3.95 46.98 20.57
N VAL A 32 4.75 45.95 20.85
CA VAL A 32 6.01 46.07 21.60
C VAL A 32 7.03 46.89 20.82
N PHE A 33 7.12 46.70 19.50
CA PHE A 33 8.03 47.45 18.64
C PHE A 33 7.71 48.96 18.64
N ILE A 34 6.43 49.35 18.65
CA ILE A 34 6.01 50.75 18.59
C ILE A 34 6.03 51.42 19.97
N ASN A 35 5.59 50.73 21.02
CA ASN A 35 5.29 51.37 22.31
C ASN A 35 6.31 51.10 23.42
N ALA A 36 7.24 50.15 23.26
CA ALA A 36 8.21 49.82 24.31
C ALA A 36 9.59 50.46 24.03
N PRO A 37 10.12 51.33 24.91
CA PRO A 37 11.47 51.85 24.76
C PRO A 37 12.50 50.71 24.88
N GLY A 38 13.33 50.54 23.85
CA GLY A 38 14.28 49.41 23.73
C GLY A 38 13.66 48.09 23.28
N GLY A 39 12.36 48.07 22.97
CA GLY A 39 11.63 46.89 22.50
C GLY A 39 12.05 46.41 21.10
N GLU A 40 12.76 47.24 20.34
CA GLU A 40 13.22 46.93 18.99
C GLU A 40 14.09 45.67 18.93
N PHE A 41 15.10 45.56 19.81
CA PHE A 41 15.98 44.40 19.86
C PHE A 41 15.25 43.11 20.23
N LEU A 42 14.28 43.19 21.15
CA LEU A 42 13.46 42.06 21.56
C LEU A 42 12.50 41.63 20.44
N ALA A 43 11.85 42.59 19.79
CA ALA A 43 10.94 42.33 18.67
C ALA A 43 11.69 41.73 17.47
N VAL A 44 12.85 42.28 17.11
CA VAL A 44 13.69 41.76 16.00
C VAL A 44 14.24 40.38 16.34
N GLY A 45 14.76 40.18 17.56
CA GLY A 45 15.26 38.88 18.00
C GLY A 45 14.18 37.80 17.99
N PHE A 46 12.99 38.11 18.49
CA PHE A 46 11.85 37.20 18.46
C PHE A 46 11.37 36.91 17.04
N LEU A 47 11.31 37.92 16.16
CA LEU A 47 10.96 37.73 14.75
C LEU A 47 11.95 36.79 14.04
N ALA A 48 13.26 36.95 14.32
CA ALA A 48 14.29 36.09 13.76
C ALA A 48 14.10 34.62 14.18
N VAL A 49 13.83 34.36 15.47
CA VAL A 49 13.55 33.01 15.98
C VAL A 49 12.25 32.45 15.39
N LEU A 50 11.19 33.27 15.29
CA LEU A 50 9.92 32.88 14.69
C LEU A 50 10.11 32.46 13.22
N LEU A 51 10.84 33.25 12.43
CA LEU A 51 11.14 32.92 11.04
C LEU A 51 11.99 31.66 10.92
N LEU A 52 13.01 31.50 11.78
CA LEU A 52 13.86 30.31 11.83
C LEU A 52 13.05 29.02 12.03
N LEU A 53 11.99 29.07 12.85
CA LEU A 53 11.11 27.92 13.09
C LEU A 53 10.07 27.72 11.97
N MET A 54 9.49 28.80 11.46
CA MET A 54 8.34 28.74 10.55
C MET A 54 8.73 28.49 9.09
N VAL A 55 9.86 29.02 8.63
CA VAL A 55 10.36 28.82 7.26
C VAL A 55 10.57 27.34 6.92
N PRO A 56 11.32 26.53 7.70
CA PRO A 56 11.50 25.12 7.36
C PRO A 56 10.20 24.32 7.44
N LEU A 57 9.33 24.61 8.41
CA LEU A 57 8.03 23.96 8.56
C LEU A 57 7.14 24.22 7.34
N THR A 58 6.99 25.49 6.95
CA THR A 58 6.18 25.87 5.78
C THR A 58 6.78 25.36 4.48
N HIS A 59 8.11 25.40 4.33
CA HIS A 59 8.79 24.87 3.16
C HIS A 59 8.57 23.36 2.99
N GLY A 60 8.67 22.57 4.06
CA GLY A 60 8.39 21.12 4.04
C GLY A 60 6.95 20.81 3.62
N LEU A 61 5.97 21.53 4.20
CA LEU A 61 4.55 21.37 3.86
C LEU A 61 4.25 21.78 2.41
N LEU A 62 4.84 22.88 1.93
CA LEU A 62 4.66 23.37 0.57
C LEU A 62 5.30 22.41 -0.45
N ARG A 63 6.48 21.85 -0.15
CA ARG A 63 7.14 20.86 -0.98
C ARG A 63 6.24 19.64 -1.20
N GLY A 64 5.71 19.05 -0.13
CA GLY A 64 4.79 17.90 -0.24
C GLY A 64 3.53 18.23 -1.06
N ARG A 65 2.91 19.39 -0.82
CA ARG A 65 1.74 19.82 -1.61
C ARG A 65 2.06 20.07 -3.09
N ARG A 66 3.26 20.56 -3.40
CA ARG A 66 3.70 20.76 -4.77
C ARG A 66 3.81 19.41 -5.47
N GLU A 67 4.44 18.43 -4.84
CA GLU A 67 4.53 17.05 -5.36
C GLU A 67 3.16 16.45 -5.69
N TYR A 68 2.20 16.52 -4.77
CA TYR A 68 0.84 16.02 -5.03
C TYR A 68 0.14 16.78 -6.16
N ARG A 69 0.30 18.11 -6.24
CA ARG A 69 -0.26 18.90 -7.33
C ARG A 69 0.33 18.53 -8.68
N ARG A 70 1.64 18.24 -8.74
CA ARG A 70 2.30 17.77 -9.97
C ARG A 70 1.77 16.40 -10.40
N ALA A 71 1.68 15.45 -9.46
CA ALA A 71 1.11 14.12 -9.71
C ALA A 71 -0.35 14.20 -10.20
N LYS A 72 -1.17 15.02 -9.54
CA LYS A 72 -2.56 15.25 -9.94
C LYS A 72 -2.68 15.95 -11.29
N GLY A 73 -1.83 16.95 -11.54
CA GLY A 73 -1.75 17.66 -12.82
C GLY A 73 -1.45 16.70 -13.98
N LEU A 74 -0.47 15.81 -13.80
CA LEU A 74 -0.20 14.76 -14.79
C LEU A 74 -1.39 13.83 -14.95
N ALA A 75 -1.90 13.27 -13.85
CA ALA A 75 -2.96 12.27 -13.89
C ALA A 75 -4.23 12.75 -14.60
N ASN A 76 -4.57 14.03 -14.47
CA ASN A 76 -5.71 14.63 -15.18
C ASN A 76 -5.50 14.74 -16.70
N LEU A 77 -4.26 14.69 -17.16
CA LEU A 77 -3.88 14.76 -18.57
C LEU A 77 -3.60 13.37 -19.16
N LEU A 78 -3.48 12.33 -18.34
CA LEU A 78 -3.29 10.97 -18.82
C LEU A 78 -4.58 10.44 -19.43
N VAL A 79 -4.44 9.81 -20.59
CA VAL A 79 -5.54 9.04 -21.20
C VAL A 79 -5.24 7.56 -21.00
N ALA A 80 -6.12 6.91 -20.26
CA ALA A 80 -6.03 5.51 -19.89
C ALA A 80 -6.90 4.66 -20.82
N SER A 81 -6.27 3.80 -21.62
CA SER A 81 -6.92 2.70 -22.35
C SER A 81 -6.72 1.38 -21.59
N ASP A 82 -7.33 0.28 -22.03
CA ASP A 82 -7.24 -1.00 -21.30
C ASP A 82 -5.83 -1.62 -21.27
N SER A 83 -4.98 -1.29 -22.24
CA SER A 83 -3.60 -1.81 -22.35
C SER A 83 -2.53 -0.73 -22.45
N TRP A 84 -2.92 0.55 -22.50
CA TRP A 84 -1.99 1.65 -22.78
C TRP A 84 -2.32 2.91 -21.99
N ILE A 85 -1.28 3.63 -21.57
CA ILE A 85 -1.39 4.96 -20.97
C ILE A 85 -0.70 5.96 -21.89
N THR A 86 -1.45 6.94 -22.34
CA THR A 86 -0.94 8.03 -23.18
C THR A 86 -0.60 9.24 -22.31
N PHE A 87 0.62 9.76 -22.49
CA PHE A 87 1.12 10.99 -21.90
C PHE A 87 0.65 12.21 -22.70
N PRO A 88 0.56 13.39 -22.07
CA PRO A 88 0.21 14.63 -22.78
C PRO A 88 1.25 15.06 -23.82
N GLU A 89 2.50 14.64 -23.63
CA GLU A 89 3.64 14.95 -24.50
C GLU A 89 4.62 13.77 -24.46
N GLU A 90 5.63 13.77 -25.33
CA GLU A 90 6.72 12.79 -25.24
C GLU A 90 7.57 13.05 -24.00
N LEU A 91 7.66 12.06 -23.12
CA LEU A 91 8.40 12.14 -21.86
C LEU A 91 9.49 11.07 -21.82
N GLU A 92 10.60 11.35 -21.14
CA GLU A 92 11.60 10.35 -20.81
C GLU A 92 11.27 9.68 -19.49
N PHE A 93 11.15 8.35 -19.52
CA PHE A 93 10.80 7.56 -18.36
C PHE A 93 11.63 6.29 -18.24
N GLU A 94 11.72 5.79 -17.03
CA GLU A 94 12.28 4.50 -16.70
C GLU A 94 11.16 3.54 -16.34
N THR A 95 11.18 2.35 -16.92
CA THR A 95 10.29 1.24 -16.58
C THR A 95 11.05 0.25 -15.70
N GLY A 96 10.39 -0.28 -14.69
CA GLY A 96 10.94 -1.34 -13.86
C GLY A 96 10.05 -1.65 -12.67
N THR A 97 10.65 -2.05 -11.57
CA THR A 97 9.92 -2.48 -10.36
C THR A 97 10.15 -1.50 -9.20
N LEU A 98 9.07 -1.05 -8.56
CA LEU A 98 9.14 -0.28 -7.33
C LEU A 98 8.87 -1.17 -6.13
N GLU A 99 9.84 -1.20 -5.21
CA GLU A 99 9.69 -1.78 -3.87
C GLU A 99 9.54 -0.67 -2.83
N ILE A 100 8.52 -0.80 -1.99
CA ILE A 100 8.24 0.15 -0.92
C ILE A 100 8.02 -0.62 0.36
N LYS A 101 8.71 -0.23 1.43
CA LYS A 101 8.52 -0.80 2.77
C LYS A 101 8.18 0.31 3.75
N GLY A 102 7.16 0.08 4.56
CA GLY A 102 6.72 0.97 5.61
C GLY A 102 6.88 0.28 6.95
N HIS A 103 7.43 0.97 7.93
CA HIS A 103 7.55 0.44 9.30
C HIS A 103 7.59 1.56 10.32
N TRP A 104 7.20 1.26 11.56
CA TRP A 104 7.31 2.19 12.68
C TRP A 104 8.63 1.98 13.41
N VAL A 105 9.35 3.06 13.65
CA VAL A 105 10.59 3.07 14.45
C VAL A 105 10.35 3.81 15.75
N GLY A 106 10.89 3.29 16.85
CA GLY A 106 10.77 3.87 18.19
C GLY A 106 9.77 3.13 19.09
N SER A 107 9.67 3.55 20.35
CA SER A 107 8.79 2.93 21.35
C SER A 107 7.83 3.96 21.96
N GLY A 108 6.62 3.52 22.30
CA GLY A 108 5.59 4.33 22.96
C GLY A 108 5.07 5.50 22.12
N ARG A 109 5.07 6.70 22.71
CA ARG A 109 4.51 7.93 22.11
C ARG A 109 5.38 8.57 21.02
N ASN A 110 6.67 8.23 20.96
CA ASN A 110 7.64 8.82 20.02
C ASN A 110 7.92 7.89 18.83
N ARG A 111 6.90 7.17 18.36
CA ARG A 111 7.02 6.34 17.17
C ARG A 111 6.93 7.20 15.92
N HIS A 112 7.85 6.98 14.99
CA HIS A 112 7.87 7.65 13.70
C HIS A 112 7.66 6.63 12.59
N TYR A 113 6.87 6.99 11.58
CA TYR A 113 6.63 6.14 10.43
C TYR A 113 7.72 6.38 9.39
N HIS A 114 8.50 5.34 9.11
CA HIS A 114 9.56 5.36 8.11
C HIS A 114 9.08 4.64 6.84
N VAL A 115 9.49 5.18 5.70
CA VAL A 115 9.20 4.60 4.39
C VAL A 115 10.50 4.50 3.60
N GLU A 116 10.86 3.26 3.28
CA GLU A 116 11.95 2.92 2.38
C GLU A 116 11.39 2.69 0.98
N ARG A 117 12.10 3.18 -0.03
CA ARG A 117 11.72 3.07 -1.43
C ARG A 117 12.94 2.66 -2.22
N LYS A 118 12.78 1.68 -3.11
CA LYS A 118 13.81 1.23 -4.03
C LYS A 118 13.17 1.04 -5.39
N PHE A 119 13.62 1.83 -6.36
CA PHE A 119 13.21 1.66 -7.75
C PHE A 119 14.32 0.91 -8.48
N ILE A 120 13.97 -0.23 -9.06
CA ILE A 120 14.87 -1.08 -9.83
C ILE A 120 14.53 -0.83 -11.29
N ALA A 121 15.30 0.05 -11.94
CA ALA A 121 15.11 0.37 -13.34
C ALA A 121 15.58 -0.79 -14.22
N GLU A 122 14.77 -1.16 -15.21
CA GLU A 122 15.06 -2.22 -16.16
C GLU A 122 15.33 -1.63 -17.55
N ARG A 123 14.53 -0.62 -17.94
CA ARG A 123 14.63 0.04 -19.23
C ARG A 123 14.39 1.54 -19.10
N ARG A 124 15.01 2.31 -19.99
CA ARG A 124 14.73 3.74 -20.16
C ARG A 124 14.26 3.98 -21.59
N ASP A 125 13.16 4.71 -21.72
CA ASP A 125 12.53 5.02 -22.99
C ASP A 125 12.12 6.49 -23.05
N ARG A 126 11.82 6.93 -24.26
CA ARG A 126 11.18 8.20 -24.54
C ARG A 126 10.01 7.96 -25.47
N ALA A 127 8.80 8.25 -25.01
CA ALA A 127 7.59 8.01 -25.80
C ALA A 127 6.43 8.89 -25.31
N SER A 128 5.39 8.97 -26.13
CA SER A 128 4.11 9.60 -25.81
C SER A 128 3.18 8.70 -25.00
N GLY A 129 3.64 7.53 -24.55
CA GLY A 129 2.88 6.63 -23.70
C GLY A 129 3.64 5.37 -23.33
N VAL A 130 2.98 4.52 -22.55
CA VAL A 130 3.54 3.26 -22.06
C VAL A 130 2.46 2.18 -22.00
N SER A 131 2.82 0.95 -22.37
CA SER A 131 1.94 -0.21 -22.22
C SER A 131 1.78 -0.59 -20.76
N PHE A 132 0.61 -1.15 -20.43
CA PHE A 132 0.42 -1.80 -19.14
C PHE A 132 1.39 -2.98 -19.02
N PRO A 133 2.26 -3.04 -18.00
CA PRO A 133 3.21 -4.14 -17.86
C PRO A 133 2.48 -5.46 -17.59
N GLY A 134 2.81 -6.52 -18.32
CA GLY A 134 2.35 -7.90 -18.07
C GLY A 134 3.03 -8.56 -16.87
N ALA A 135 3.38 -7.79 -15.84
CA ALA A 135 4.12 -8.26 -14.69
C ALA A 135 3.23 -8.27 -13.44
N GLY A 136 3.40 -9.30 -12.61
CA GLY A 136 2.71 -9.42 -11.34
C GLY A 136 3.16 -8.37 -10.33
N PHE A 137 2.31 -8.13 -9.33
CA PHE A 137 2.61 -7.27 -8.19
C PHE A 137 2.32 -8.02 -6.89
N LYS A 138 2.87 -7.57 -5.76
CA LYS A 138 2.60 -8.12 -4.43
C LYS A 138 2.42 -7.00 -3.40
N ALA A 139 1.35 -7.05 -2.63
CA ALA A 139 1.05 -6.07 -1.59
C ALA A 139 0.65 -6.76 -0.29
N ALA A 140 1.36 -6.43 0.79
CA ALA A 140 1.09 -6.92 2.14
C ALA A 140 1.27 -5.76 3.13
N VAL A 141 0.17 -5.14 3.57
CA VAL A 141 0.17 -3.91 4.36
C VAL A 141 -0.85 -4.00 5.49
N SER A 142 -0.42 -3.78 6.73
CA SER A 142 -1.27 -3.72 7.91
C SER A 142 -1.99 -2.37 8.03
N PRO A 143 -3.04 -2.27 8.87
CA PRO A 143 -3.84 -1.05 8.98
C PRO A 143 -3.06 0.19 9.46
N ASP A 144 -1.97 -0.02 10.20
CA ASP A 144 -1.05 1.03 10.66
C ASP A 144 -0.06 1.50 9.58
N GLY A 145 -0.06 0.85 8.41
CA GLY A 145 0.82 1.14 7.28
C GLY A 145 2.12 0.34 7.25
N THR A 146 2.34 -0.58 8.21
CA THR A 146 3.51 -1.46 8.21
C THR A 146 3.39 -2.52 7.11
N GLY A 147 4.50 -2.92 6.50
CA GLY A 147 4.54 -3.93 5.45
C GLY A 147 5.15 -3.40 4.17
N PHE A 148 4.83 -4.04 3.04
CA PHE A 148 5.49 -3.77 1.77
C PHE A 148 4.56 -3.83 0.56
N ILE A 149 4.97 -3.14 -0.49
CA ILE A 149 4.37 -3.22 -1.82
C ILE A 149 5.50 -3.32 -2.83
N ARG A 150 5.41 -4.32 -3.71
CA ARG A 150 6.28 -4.51 -4.87
C ARG A 150 5.39 -4.52 -6.11
N ALA A 151 5.55 -3.55 -6.99
CA ALA A 151 4.72 -3.44 -8.19
C ALA A 151 5.52 -2.93 -9.39
N PRO A 152 5.13 -3.34 -10.61
CA PRO A 152 5.64 -2.71 -11.83
C PRO A 152 5.34 -1.22 -11.81
N ALA A 153 6.30 -0.44 -12.26
CA ALA A 153 6.25 1.01 -12.15
C ALA A 153 7.00 1.70 -13.28
N VAL A 154 6.50 2.87 -13.66
CA VAL A 154 7.14 3.79 -14.60
C VAL A 154 7.46 5.08 -13.87
N ARG A 155 8.72 5.51 -13.93
CA ARG A 155 9.22 6.73 -13.30
C ARG A 155 9.58 7.75 -14.37
N ILE A 156 8.94 8.91 -14.35
CA ILE A 156 9.29 10.01 -15.25
C ILE A 156 10.57 10.68 -14.75
N THR A 157 11.55 10.81 -15.66
CA THR A 157 12.90 11.26 -15.35
C THR A 157 13.16 12.72 -15.72
N ASP A 158 12.34 13.30 -16.60
CA ASP A 158 12.53 14.62 -17.17
C ASP A 158 11.29 15.54 -17.04
N GLY A 159 11.46 16.78 -17.48
CA GLY A 159 10.38 17.75 -17.58
C GLY A 159 9.74 18.19 -16.25
N PRO A 160 8.54 18.81 -16.31
CA PRO A 160 7.81 19.27 -15.13
C PRO A 160 7.32 18.12 -14.24
N TYR A 161 7.25 16.91 -14.80
CA TYR A 161 6.73 15.69 -14.18
C TYR A 161 7.82 14.79 -13.59
N LYS A 162 9.07 15.26 -13.54
CA LYS A 162 10.18 14.55 -12.93
C LYS A 162 9.86 14.01 -11.53
N ASN A 163 10.19 12.74 -11.32
CA ASN A 163 9.95 11.91 -10.13
C ASN A 163 8.49 11.53 -9.88
N ILE A 164 7.59 11.75 -10.84
CA ILE A 164 6.26 11.15 -10.80
C ILE A 164 6.36 9.68 -11.21
N LEU A 165 5.61 8.85 -10.51
CA LEU A 165 5.48 7.41 -10.70
C LEU A 165 4.08 7.06 -11.16
N LEU A 166 4.02 6.10 -12.06
CA LEU A 166 2.83 5.32 -12.38
C LEU A 166 3.08 3.90 -11.86
N LEU A 167 2.20 3.40 -10.99
CA LEU A 167 2.24 2.05 -10.45
C LEU A 167 1.13 1.23 -11.06
N PHE A 168 1.43 0.02 -11.48
CA PHE A 168 0.50 -0.83 -12.21
C PHE A 168 0.11 -2.04 -11.37
N PHE A 169 -1.21 -2.26 -11.23
CA PHE A 169 -1.79 -3.39 -10.52
C PHE A 169 -2.70 -4.13 -11.51
N THR A 170 -2.21 -5.24 -12.06
CA THR A 170 -3.00 -6.06 -12.98
C THR A 170 -4.14 -6.77 -12.24
N ASN A 171 -5.22 -7.08 -12.96
CA ASN A 171 -6.27 -7.98 -12.49
C ASN A 171 -6.18 -9.36 -13.13
N GLU A 172 -5.19 -9.61 -14.00
CA GLU A 172 -4.94 -10.90 -14.64
C GLU A 172 -4.28 -11.86 -13.64
N GLY A 173 -4.66 -13.13 -13.72
CA GLY A 173 -4.08 -14.19 -12.92
C GLY A 173 -5.11 -15.08 -12.24
N GLU A 174 -4.66 -16.27 -11.87
CA GLU A 174 -5.46 -17.31 -11.20
C GLU A 174 -4.82 -17.73 -9.88
N VAL A 175 -5.68 -18.00 -8.91
CA VAL A 175 -5.28 -18.60 -7.63
C VAL A 175 -5.13 -20.10 -7.86
N MET A 176 -3.90 -20.58 -7.74
CA MET A 176 -3.52 -21.98 -7.89
C MET A 176 -3.30 -22.61 -6.52
N GLY A 177 -3.79 -23.85 -6.37
CA GLY A 177 -3.62 -24.64 -5.16
C GLY A 177 -4.92 -24.96 -4.44
N SER A 178 -4.94 -26.12 -3.82
CA SER A 178 -5.98 -26.56 -2.91
C SER A 178 -5.34 -27.35 -1.79
N GLY A 179 -6.01 -27.41 -0.65
CA GLY A 179 -5.47 -28.12 0.49
C GLY A 179 -6.39 -28.14 1.68
N THR A 180 -5.93 -28.87 2.68
CA THR A 180 -6.61 -29.00 3.96
C THR A 180 -5.63 -28.64 5.05
N VAL A 181 -6.00 -27.66 5.87
CA VAL A 181 -5.28 -27.29 7.08
C VAL A 181 -6.09 -27.81 8.26
N ALA A 182 -5.57 -28.84 8.92
CA ALA A 182 -6.17 -29.41 10.13
C ALA A 182 -5.44 -28.86 11.36
N VAL A 183 -6.19 -28.24 12.27
CA VAL A 183 -5.70 -27.76 13.56
C VAL A 183 -6.47 -28.46 14.67
N ALA A 184 -5.76 -29.09 15.60
CA ALA A 184 -6.38 -29.86 16.66
C ALA A 184 -5.64 -29.67 17.99
N THR A 185 -6.42 -29.78 19.07
CA THR A 185 -5.98 -29.89 20.45
C THR A 185 -6.65 -31.11 21.09
N GLU A 186 -6.41 -31.36 22.37
CA GLU A 186 -7.03 -32.49 23.09
C GLU A 186 -8.56 -32.49 23.07
N SER A 187 -9.20 -31.31 22.98
CA SER A 187 -10.68 -31.20 23.08
C SER A 187 -11.35 -30.44 21.93
N ASP A 188 -10.57 -29.75 21.09
CA ASP A 188 -11.08 -28.93 20.00
C ASP A 188 -10.37 -29.29 18.70
N SER A 189 -11.10 -29.33 17.59
CA SER A 189 -10.52 -29.53 16.27
C SER A 189 -11.21 -28.65 15.23
N ALA A 190 -10.46 -28.22 14.23
CA ALA A 190 -10.98 -27.54 13.07
C ALA A 190 -10.22 -27.98 11.81
N GLN A 191 -10.96 -28.10 10.72
CA GLN A 191 -10.45 -28.43 9.40
C GLN A 191 -10.84 -27.29 8.46
N VAL A 192 -9.83 -26.67 7.85
CA VAL A 192 -9.98 -25.62 6.85
C VAL A 192 -9.65 -26.22 5.50
N ASN A 193 -10.66 -26.42 4.67
CA ASN A 193 -10.48 -26.84 3.28
C ASN A 193 -10.48 -25.58 2.42
N PHE A 194 -9.45 -25.40 1.59
CA PHE A 194 -9.32 -24.25 0.72
C PHE A 194 -9.00 -24.69 -0.71
N ARG A 195 -9.41 -23.88 -1.68
CA ARG A 195 -9.10 -24.03 -3.09
C ARG A 195 -9.07 -22.67 -3.78
N GLY A 196 -8.26 -22.57 -4.82
CA GLY A 196 -8.39 -21.53 -5.81
C GLY A 196 -9.75 -21.58 -6.53
N ASP A 197 -10.34 -20.42 -6.74
CA ASP A 197 -11.58 -20.20 -7.49
C ASP A 197 -11.38 -18.96 -8.38
N GLY A 198 -10.69 -19.15 -9.52
CA GLY A 198 -10.27 -18.05 -10.39
C GLY A 198 -9.43 -17.02 -9.63
N LYS A 199 -9.95 -15.79 -9.47
CA LYS A 199 -9.26 -14.68 -8.78
C LYS A 199 -9.44 -14.68 -7.26
N PHE A 200 -10.08 -15.72 -6.73
CA PHE A 200 -10.43 -15.85 -5.33
C PHE A 200 -9.78 -17.07 -4.70
N ILE A 201 -9.48 -16.97 -3.41
CA ILE A 201 -9.29 -18.13 -2.55
C ILE A 201 -10.61 -18.37 -1.81
N ALA A 202 -11.15 -19.59 -1.92
CA ALA A 202 -12.42 -19.96 -1.32
C ALA A 202 -12.27 -21.25 -0.53
N GLY A 203 -13.09 -21.42 0.50
CA GLY A 203 -13.00 -22.59 1.34
C GLY A 203 -14.09 -22.71 2.37
N THR A 204 -14.07 -23.84 3.07
CA THR A 204 -15.00 -24.15 4.15
C THR A 204 -14.25 -24.56 5.39
N VAL A 205 -14.77 -24.14 6.53
CA VAL A 205 -14.25 -24.47 7.85
C VAL A 205 -15.28 -25.32 8.56
N TYR A 206 -14.86 -26.50 8.99
CA TYR A 206 -15.63 -27.37 9.88
C TYR A 206 -14.91 -27.46 11.21
N SER A 207 -15.61 -27.23 12.32
CA SER A 207 -15.00 -27.36 13.64
C SER A 207 -15.89 -28.01 14.67
N THR A 208 -15.24 -28.66 15.62
CA THR A 208 -15.83 -29.16 16.86
C THR A 208 -15.14 -28.45 18.01
N LEU A 209 -15.80 -27.47 18.62
CA LEU A 209 -15.23 -26.61 19.65
C LEU A 209 -15.92 -26.87 21.00
N THR A 210 -15.11 -27.13 22.02
CA THR A 210 -15.51 -27.29 23.42
C THR A 210 -14.92 -26.18 24.29
N LYS A 211 -13.63 -25.85 24.11
CA LYS A 211 -12.91 -24.82 24.90
C LYS A 211 -12.56 -23.58 24.08
N ALA A 212 -12.22 -23.75 22.81
CA ALA A 212 -11.99 -22.68 21.86
C ALA A 212 -13.27 -21.88 21.64
N ARG A 213 -13.14 -20.55 21.52
CA ARG A 213 -14.26 -19.64 21.28
C ARG A 213 -14.70 -19.66 19.83
N ARG A 214 -13.74 -19.76 18.91
CA ARG A 214 -13.91 -19.66 17.46
C ARG A 214 -12.65 -20.12 16.75
N VAL A 215 -12.82 -20.41 15.47
CA VAL A 215 -11.76 -20.59 14.49
C VAL A 215 -11.61 -19.30 13.70
N LYS A 216 -10.37 -18.89 13.41
CA LYS A 216 -10.06 -17.79 12.50
C LYS A 216 -9.30 -18.33 11.31
N VAL A 217 -9.67 -17.88 10.11
CA VAL A 217 -8.87 -18.11 8.91
C VAL A 217 -8.13 -16.83 8.58
N THR A 218 -6.80 -16.92 8.48
CA THR A 218 -5.96 -15.75 8.19
C THR A 218 -5.08 -15.95 6.97
N LEU A 219 -4.74 -14.85 6.30
CA LEU A 219 -3.80 -14.78 5.19
C LEU A 219 -2.55 -14.02 5.59
N SER A 220 -1.41 -14.52 5.12
CA SER A 220 -0.13 -13.84 5.21
C SER A 220 0.76 -14.17 4.01
N THR A 221 1.96 -13.61 3.99
CA THR A 221 3.00 -13.87 2.98
C THR A 221 4.36 -13.80 3.65
N SER A 222 5.35 -14.45 3.04
CA SER A 222 6.76 -14.25 3.37
C SER A 222 7.12 -12.75 3.43
N GLY A 223 7.85 -12.35 4.47
CA GLY A 223 8.25 -10.96 4.71
C GLY A 223 7.17 -10.05 5.31
N PHE A 224 6.00 -10.58 5.70
CA PHE A 224 4.94 -9.83 6.38
C PHE A 224 4.58 -10.49 7.71
N GLU A 225 4.84 -9.78 8.82
CA GLU A 225 4.63 -10.33 10.17
C GLU A 225 3.17 -10.29 10.63
N TYR A 226 2.32 -9.56 9.93
CA TYR A 226 0.91 -9.44 10.25
C TYR A 226 0.07 -10.46 9.48
N GLU A 227 -1.16 -10.63 9.94
CA GLU A 227 -2.13 -11.55 9.36
C GLU A 227 -3.41 -10.77 8.99
N LYS A 228 -3.95 -11.03 7.81
CA LYS A 228 -5.27 -10.55 7.40
C LYS A 228 -6.29 -11.60 7.81
N ILE A 229 -7.23 -11.26 8.69
CA ILE A 229 -8.35 -12.14 9.01
C ILE A 229 -9.32 -12.11 7.82
N ILE A 230 -9.59 -13.27 7.23
CA ILE A 230 -10.60 -13.41 6.19
C ILE A 230 -11.98 -13.46 6.84
N GLU A 231 -12.16 -14.41 7.75
CA GLU A 231 -13.44 -14.70 8.41
C GLU A 231 -13.18 -15.44 9.73
N GLU A 232 -14.13 -15.35 10.67
CA GLU A 232 -14.06 -16.02 11.96
C GLU A 232 -15.41 -16.58 12.42
N GLY A 233 -15.41 -17.76 13.04
CA GLY A 233 -16.64 -18.42 13.44
C GLY A 233 -16.41 -19.85 13.91
N GLN A 234 -17.49 -20.63 14.05
CA GLN A 234 -17.41 -22.05 14.39
C GLN A 234 -17.31 -22.90 13.12
N SER A 235 -18.34 -22.87 12.27
CA SER A 235 -18.30 -23.46 10.93
C SER A 235 -18.81 -22.43 9.95
N PHE A 236 -18.04 -22.15 8.91
CA PHE A 236 -18.34 -21.08 7.96
C PHE A 236 -17.68 -21.34 6.61
N GLU A 237 -18.21 -20.67 5.60
CA GLU A 237 -17.57 -20.59 4.29
C GLU A 237 -16.89 -19.23 4.17
N PHE A 238 -15.76 -19.17 3.47
CA PHE A 238 -15.05 -17.94 3.23
C PHE A 238 -14.69 -17.81 1.75
N ARG A 239 -14.61 -16.56 1.30
CA ARG A 239 -14.15 -16.22 -0.05
C ARG A 239 -13.42 -14.89 0.01
N GLU A 240 -12.15 -14.91 -0.37
CA GLU A 240 -11.29 -13.73 -0.35
C GLU A 240 -10.70 -13.49 -1.73
N ARG A 241 -10.63 -12.22 -2.13
CA ARG A 241 -10.15 -11.84 -3.47
C ARG A 241 -8.65 -11.58 -3.43
N MET A 242 -7.89 -12.21 -4.32
CA MET A 242 -6.43 -12.09 -4.37
C MET A 242 -5.92 -11.06 -5.38
N LEU A 243 -6.77 -10.59 -6.29
CA LEU A 243 -6.45 -9.62 -7.35
C LEU A 243 -7.50 -8.49 -7.38
N PRO A 244 -7.20 -7.28 -7.87
CA PRO A 244 -8.21 -6.23 -8.03
C PRO A 244 -9.30 -6.62 -9.04
N GLU A 245 -10.44 -5.95 -9.00
CA GLU A 245 -11.55 -6.20 -9.95
C GLU A 245 -11.19 -5.83 -11.39
N GLU A 246 -10.47 -4.72 -11.54
CA GLU A 246 -10.04 -4.16 -12.81
C GLU A 246 -8.57 -3.76 -12.70
N LYS A 247 -7.88 -3.62 -13.85
CA LYS A 247 -6.52 -3.07 -13.89
C LYS A 247 -6.50 -1.68 -13.25
N VAL A 248 -5.66 -1.47 -12.24
CA VAL A 248 -5.54 -0.20 -11.55
C VAL A 248 -4.17 0.41 -11.83
N THR A 249 -4.16 1.66 -12.27
CA THR A 249 -2.94 2.46 -12.34
C THR A 249 -2.99 3.55 -11.27
N VAL A 250 -1.99 3.57 -10.40
CA VAL A 250 -1.86 4.58 -9.35
C VAL A 250 -0.79 5.60 -9.72
N VAL A 251 -1.15 6.88 -9.73
CA VAL A 251 -0.23 8.00 -9.99
C VAL A 251 0.14 8.68 -8.68
N GLY A 252 1.45 8.89 -8.46
CA GLY A 252 1.96 9.59 -7.28
C GLY A 252 3.40 10.06 -7.45
N SER A 253 3.93 10.83 -6.50
CA SER A 253 5.34 11.24 -6.51
C SER A 253 6.20 10.27 -5.70
N TYR A 254 7.38 9.92 -6.22
CA TYR A 254 8.35 9.03 -5.59
C TYR A 254 8.60 9.39 -4.12
N ASP A 255 8.79 10.67 -3.81
CA ASP A 255 9.12 11.14 -2.46
C ASP A 255 7.95 11.00 -1.46
N THR A 256 6.72 10.99 -1.94
CA THR A 256 5.51 11.07 -1.11
C THR A 256 4.80 9.73 -0.95
N LEU A 257 5.10 8.77 -1.82
CA LEU A 257 4.38 7.51 -1.91
C LEU A 257 4.63 6.67 -0.66
N SER A 258 3.62 5.98 -0.13
CA SER A 258 3.79 5.10 1.02
C SER A 258 2.84 3.91 0.97
N PRO A 259 3.19 2.77 1.60
CA PRO A 259 2.32 1.60 1.65
C PRO A 259 0.97 1.94 2.27
N ARG A 260 0.95 2.78 3.31
CA ARG A 260 -0.28 3.25 3.95
C ARG A 260 -1.23 3.98 2.99
N LEU A 261 -0.69 4.85 2.12
CA LEU A 261 -1.50 5.58 1.14
C LEU A 261 -2.02 4.66 0.04
N LEU A 262 -1.19 3.74 -0.42
CA LEU A 262 -1.56 2.76 -1.45
C LEU A 262 -2.61 1.77 -0.95
N ALA A 263 -2.42 1.21 0.25
CA ALA A 263 -3.34 0.25 0.85
C ALA A 263 -4.77 0.81 0.93
N GLY A 264 -4.92 2.08 1.32
CA GLY A 264 -6.23 2.74 1.37
C GLY A 264 -6.90 2.99 0.01
N LYS A 265 -6.20 2.75 -1.11
CA LYS A 265 -6.75 2.84 -2.47
C LYS A 265 -7.00 1.48 -3.10
N ILE A 266 -6.20 0.47 -2.74
CA ILE A 266 -6.26 -0.87 -3.32
C ILE A 266 -7.17 -1.79 -2.48
N GLY A 267 -7.32 -1.53 -1.18
CA GLY A 267 -8.17 -2.33 -0.30
C GLY A 267 -8.63 -1.58 0.95
N ARG A 268 -9.21 -2.33 1.90
CA ARG A 268 -9.61 -1.82 3.22
C ARG A 268 -8.93 -2.66 4.32
N GLY A 269 -8.54 -2.00 5.41
CA GLY A 269 -7.92 -2.69 6.55
C GLY A 269 -6.54 -3.27 6.21
N THR A 270 -6.31 -4.52 6.60
CA THR A 270 -5.10 -5.27 6.22
C THR A 270 -5.23 -5.71 4.77
N VAL A 271 -4.26 -5.33 3.95
CA VAL A 271 -4.19 -5.67 2.53
C VAL A 271 -3.19 -6.79 2.35
N VAL A 272 -3.61 -7.93 1.82
CA VAL A 272 -2.74 -9.05 1.40
C VAL A 272 -3.30 -9.53 0.07
N LEU A 273 -2.66 -9.16 -1.03
CA LEU A 273 -3.13 -9.45 -2.40
C LEU A 273 -1.98 -9.31 -3.41
N GLY A 274 -2.16 -9.88 -4.61
CA GLY A 274 -1.18 -9.90 -5.69
C GLY A 274 -0.77 -11.32 -6.07
N HIS A 275 0.46 -11.46 -6.56
CA HIS A 275 1.03 -12.63 -7.20
C HIS A 275 2.13 -13.27 -6.34
N GLY A 276 2.44 -14.53 -6.63
CA GLY A 276 3.39 -15.36 -5.92
C GLY A 276 2.75 -16.14 -4.77
N GLU A 277 3.57 -16.61 -3.84
CA GLU A 277 3.13 -17.49 -2.77
C GLU A 277 2.46 -16.76 -1.60
N PHE A 278 1.40 -17.35 -1.07
CA PHE A 278 0.66 -16.91 0.10
C PHE A 278 0.47 -18.06 1.09
N ILE A 279 0.28 -17.69 2.35
CA ILE A 279 0.08 -18.61 3.46
C ILE A 279 -1.33 -18.42 3.98
N ILE A 280 -2.10 -19.50 4.04
CA ILE A 280 -3.40 -19.57 4.71
C ILE A 280 -3.23 -20.29 6.05
N ARG A 281 -3.81 -19.73 7.12
CA ARG A 281 -3.69 -20.30 8.47
C ARG A 281 -5.06 -20.55 9.07
N GLY A 282 -5.22 -21.73 9.66
CA GLY A 282 -6.33 -22.05 10.56
C GLY A 282 -5.89 -21.87 12.00
N ILE A 283 -6.59 -21.01 12.74
CA ILE A 283 -6.21 -20.64 14.12
C ILE A 283 -7.37 -20.94 15.08
N LEU A 284 -7.10 -21.68 16.15
CA LEU A 284 -8.02 -21.88 17.26
C LEU A 284 -7.82 -20.78 18.32
N ASP A 285 -8.84 -19.94 18.53
CA ASP A 285 -8.85 -18.89 19.56
C ASP A 285 -9.25 -19.49 20.92
N ILE A 286 -8.25 -19.80 21.75
CA ILE A 286 -8.43 -20.45 23.05
C ILE A 286 -8.18 -19.44 24.18
N ARG A 287 -9.13 -19.35 25.11
CA ARG A 287 -9.03 -18.43 26.24
C ARG A 287 -7.82 -18.79 27.13
N LEU A 288 -6.98 -17.81 27.44
CA LEU A 288 -5.84 -17.92 28.39
C LEU A 288 -4.76 -18.94 27.96
N ARG A 289 -4.71 -19.32 26.68
CA ARG A 289 -3.62 -20.14 26.12
C ARG A 289 -3.09 -19.49 24.83
N PRO A 290 -1.84 -19.77 24.44
CA PRO A 290 -1.36 -19.42 23.11
C PRO A 290 -2.26 -20.04 22.04
N ASP A 291 -2.55 -19.27 20.99
CA ASP A 291 -3.32 -19.74 19.85
C ASP A 291 -2.58 -20.89 19.15
N VAL A 292 -3.32 -21.95 18.82
CA VAL A 292 -2.80 -23.09 18.04
C VAL A 292 -3.07 -22.82 16.57
N LYS A 293 -2.03 -22.95 15.75
CA LYS A 293 -2.05 -22.59 14.33
C LYS A 293 -1.59 -23.77 13.49
N ALA A 294 -2.24 -23.97 12.35
CA ALA A 294 -1.73 -24.79 11.27
C ALA A 294 -1.72 -23.96 9.98
N GLU A 295 -0.79 -24.27 9.08
CA GLU A 295 -0.52 -23.47 7.88
C GLU A 295 -0.65 -24.32 6.62
N GLY A 296 -1.17 -23.72 5.57
CA GLY A 296 -1.15 -24.22 4.21
C GLY A 296 -0.64 -23.12 3.28
N THR A 297 -0.20 -23.50 2.08
CA THR A 297 0.29 -22.56 1.09
C THR A 297 -0.50 -22.67 -0.20
N PHE A 298 -0.60 -21.55 -0.91
CA PHE A 298 -1.16 -21.47 -2.25
C PHE A 298 -0.42 -20.39 -3.03
N ARG A 299 -0.56 -20.39 -4.35
CA ARG A 299 0.14 -19.46 -5.24
C ARG A 299 -0.85 -18.72 -6.11
N VAL A 300 -0.52 -17.49 -6.50
CA VAL A 300 -1.27 -16.72 -7.49
C VAL A 300 -0.34 -16.44 -8.65
N GLU A 301 -0.71 -16.92 -9.83
CA GLU A 301 0.09 -16.88 -11.05
C GLU A 301 -0.60 -16.02 -12.11
N LEU A 302 0.18 -15.51 -13.06
CA LEU A 302 -0.38 -14.77 -14.20
C LEU A 302 -1.09 -15.76 -15.14
N GLU A 303 -2.13 -15.28 -15.84
CA GLU A 303 -2.91 -16.13 -16.77
C GLU A 303 -2.00 -16.76 -17.86
N GLU A 304 -1.02 -16.02 -18.39
CA GLU A 304 -0.06 -16.55 -19.39
C GLU A 304 0.82 -17.69 -18.84
N GLU A 305 1.28 -17.59 -17.58
CA GLU A 305 2.10 -18.66 -16.95
C GLU A 305 1.24 -19.89 -16.60
N ALA A 306 -0.03 -19.68 -16.22
CA ALA A 306 -0.96 -20.74 -15.86
C ALA A 306 -1.47 -21.54 -17.08
N GLU A 307 -1.57 -20.91 -18.26
CA GLU A 307 -1.91 -21.59 -19.51
C GLU A 307 -0.75 -22.49 -19.99
N GLU A 308 0.50 -22.02 -19.90
CA GLU A 308 1.68 -22.82 -20.25
C GLU A 308 1.84 -24.07 -19.37
N GLU A 309 1.58 -23.99 -18.06
CA GLU A 309 1.61 -25.16 -17.17
C GLU A 309 0.48 -26.15 -17.49
N LYS A 310 -0.74 -25.69 -17.79
CA LYS A 310 -1.87 -26.55 -18.16
C LYS A 310 -1.62 -27.27 -19.50
N GLU A 311 -1.11 -26.56 -20.51
CA GLU A 311 -0.74 -27.19 -21.79
C GLU A 311 0.41 -28.20 -21.62
N PHE A 312 1.34 -27.94 -20.70
CA PHE A 312 2.40 -28.88 -20.36
C PHE A 312 1.86 -30.13 -19.64
N GLU A 313 0.96 -29.99 -18.66
CA GLU A 313 0.33 -31.13 -17.97
C GLU A 313 -0.57 -31.97 -18.90
N GLU A 314 -1.30 -31.33 -19.82
CA GLU A 314 -2.12 -32.03 -20.82
C GLU A 314 -1.28 -32.68 -21.93
N GLY A 315 -0.14 -32.08 -22.30
CA GLY A 315 0.81 -32.62 -23.27
C GLY A 315 1.60 -33.83 -22.77
N TRP A 316 1.82 -33.94 -21.46
CA TRP A 316 2.44 -35.08 -20.79
C TRP A 316 1.38 -35.89 -20.04
N GLY A 317 0.46 -36.51 -20.78
CA GLY A 317 -0.65 -37.28 -20.21
C GLY A 317 -0.26 -38.19 -19.04
N PHE A 318 -0.61 -37.76 -17.82
CA PHE A 318 -0.80 -38.63 -16.68
C PHE A 318 -2.31 -38.82 -16.48
N THR A 319 -2.88 -39.76 -17.24
CA THR A 319 -4.12 -40.46 -16.89
C THR A 319 -3.84 -41.66 -16.01
#